data_AF-A0A1Y4R871-F1
#
_entry.id   AF-A0A1Y4R871-F1
#
_cell.length_a   1.000
_cell.length_b   1.000
_cell.length_c   1.000
_cell.angle_alpha   90.00
_cell.angle_beta   90.00
_cell.angle_gamma   90.00
#
_symmetry.space_group_name_H-M   'P 1'
#
loop_
_entity.id
_entity.type
_entity.pdbx_description
1 polymer ?
#
loop_
_entity_poly.entity_id
_entity_poly.type
_entity_poly.pdbx_seq_one_letter_code
_entity_poly.pdbx_strand_id
1 'polypeptide(L)'
;MKASEKLSLISQVQDDVDYLLNKKISCHYIQKVFAFWIMGLSLYSVFCFIIDNINIYYQLYNFSFYYPIKNSCQIGFNCILLILLWKSINKVISLQERKFLKTWFIFPLLISSEQIMSCIMTYINADFLFTFYLTFPMSMIINIIMLFYIHYYIRQRYILWIIGINIVYLIFSFLYSIYFPTLTNISLFTQTLFSLIDIIKTYLIACILSNLFVVLYMGGENNEQHI
;
A
#
# COMPACT_ATOMS: atom_id res chain seq x y z
N MET A 1 -23.08 14.48 30.59
CA MET A 1 -22.69 14.75 29.19
C MET A 1 -22.05 16.13 29.14
N LYS A 2 -20.79 16.22 28.74
CA LYS A 2 -20.05 17.49 28.70
C LYS A 2 -20.53 18.36 27.54
N ALA A 3 -20.45 19.68 27.66
CA ALA A 3 -20.90 20.61 26.61
C ALA A 3 -20.21 20.35 25.25
N SER A 4 -18.96 19.89 25.27
CA SER A 4 -18.20 19.47 24.08
C SER A 4 -18.82 18.27 23.36
N GLU A 5 -19.37 17.30 24.09
CA GLU A 5 -20.03 16.12 23.52
C GLU A 5 -21.36 16.49 22.85
N LYS A 6 -22.08 17.45 23.44
CA LYS A 6 -23.31 17.98 22.82
C LYS A 6 -23.01 18.75 21.55
N LEU A 7 -21.98 19.59 21.55
CA LEU A 7 -21.53 20.33 20.37
C LEU A 7 -21.10 19.39 19.24
N SER A 8 -20.36 18.32 19.54
CA SER A 8 -19.98 17.32 18.53
C SER A 8 -21.17 16.55 17.98
N LEU A 9 -22.21 16.34 18.79
CA LEU A 9 -23.44 15.67 18.35
C LEU A 9 -24.27 16.59 17.44
N ILE A 10 -24.35 17.87 17.76
CA ILE A 10 -25.08 18.86 16.96
C ILE A 10 -24.41 19.06 15.59
N SER A 11 -23.07 19.18 15.56
CA SER A 11 -22.34 19.26 14.30
C SER A 11 -22.53 18.00 13.45
N GLN A 12 -22.53 16.83 14.09
CA GLN A 12 -22.75 15.55 13.42
C GLN A 12 -24.16 15.45 12.80
N VAL A 13 -25.18 15.95 13.49
CA VAL A 13 -26.55 15.99 12.95
C VAL A 13 -26.65 16.98 11.78
N GLN A 14 -25.96 18.12 11.85
CA GLN A 14 -25.89 19.06 10.72
C GLN A 14 -25.22 18.43 9.50
N ASP A 15 -24.09 17.74 9.69
CA ASP A 15 -23.39 17.05 8.61
C ASP A 15 -24.25 15.93 7.98
N ASP A 16 -25.01 15.19 8.80
CA ASP A 16 -25.93 14.14 8.33
C ASP A 16 -27.17 14.71 7.59
N VAL A 17 -27.62 15.91 7.94
CA VAL A 17 -28.73 16.61 7.26
C VAL A 17 -28.25 17.24 5.95
N ASP A 18 -27.08 17.87 5.95
CA ASP A 18 -26.43 18.33 4.72
C ASP A 18 -26.08 17.16 3.79
N TYR A 19 -25.81 15.98 4.32
CA TYR A 19 -25.64 14.74 3.57
C TYR A 19 -26.90 14.31 2.80
N LEU A 20 -28.09 14.42 3.42
CA LEU A 20 -29.36 14.12 2.75
C LEU A 20 -29.70 15.15 1.68
N LEU A 21 -29.31 16.41 1.89
CA LEU A 21 -29.69 17.53 1.02
C LEU A 21 -28.71 17.79 -0.13
N ASN A 22 -27.39 17.64 0.08
CA ASN A 22 -26.40 18.22 -0.83
C ASN A 22 -25.48 17.24 -1.58
N LYS A 23 -25.55 15.91 -1.35
CA LYS A 23 -24.70 14.92 -2.06
C LYS A 23 -23.19 15.25 -2.12
N LYS A 24 -22.66 16.11 -1.23
CA LYS A 24 -21.22 16.41 -1.19
C LYS A 24 -20.50 15.21 -0.57
N ILE A 25 -19.67 14.53 -1.37
CA ILE A 25 -18.81 13.44 -0.91
C ILE A 25 -17.67 14.09 -0.13
N SER A 26 -17.71 14.04 1.20
CA SER A 26 -16.56 14.41 2.03
C SER A 26 -15.51 13.29 1.96
N CYS A 27 -14.25 13.67 1.73
CA CYS A 27 -13.10 12.76 1.64
C CYS A 27 -12.05 13.01 2.72
N HIS A 28 -12.32 13.90 3.69
CA HIS A 28 -11.32 14.36 4.64
C HIS A 28 -10.75 13.22 5.50
N TYR A 29 -11.62 12.36 6.05
CA TYR A 29 -11.16 11.26 6.89
C TYR A 29 -10.60 10.11 6.05
N ILE A 30 -11.10 9.92 4.82
CA ILE A 30 -10.52 8.96 3.86
C ILE A 30 -9.06 9.33 3.58
N GLN A 31 -8.81 10.60 3.24
CA GLN A 31 -7.46 11.09 2.96
C GLN A 31 -6.53 10.88 4.15
N LYS A 32 -6.99 11.16 5.38
CA LYS A 32 -6.21 10.97 6.60
C LYS A 32 -5.85 9.50 6.84
N VAL A 33 -6.80 8.58 6.64
CA VAL A 33 -6.55 7.14 6.80
C VAL A 33 -5.62 6.62 5.70
N PHE A 34 -5.75 7.11 4.47
CA PHE A 34 -4.85 6.74 3.38
C PHE A 34 -3.43 7.26 3.61
N ALA A 35 -3.28 8.50 4.07
CA ALA A 35 -1.98 9.05 4.46
C ALA A 35 -1.33 8.23 5.59
N PHE A 36 -2.11 7.81 6.59
CA PHE A 36 -1.63 6.92 7.65
C PHE A 36 -1.14 5.57 7.10
N TRP A 37 -1.90 4.97 6.18
CA TRP A 37 -1.50 3.73 5.53
C TRP A 37 -0.21 3.87 4.72
N ILE A 38 -0.09 4.93 3.91
CA ILE A 38 1.11 5.20 3.10
C ILE A 38 2.33 5.40 3.99
N MET A 39 2.17 6.14 5.10
CA MET A 39 3.25 6.35 6.06
C MET A 39 3.66 5.03 6.74
N GLY A 40 2.70 4.18 7.11
CA GLY A 40 2.99 2.88 7.67
C GLY A 40 3.70 1.95 6.69
N LEU A 41 3.25 1.93 5.43
CA LEU A 41 3.86 1.13 4.36
C LEU A 41 5.27 1.62 4.01
N SER A 42 5.50 2.94 3.98
CA SER A 42 6.83 3.50 3.75
C SER A 42 7.79 3.19 4.89
N LEU A 43 7.34 3.29 6.15
CA LEU A 43 8.12 2.87 7.31
C LEU A 43 8.49 1.38 7.24
N TYR A 44 7.56 0.51 6.83
CA TYR A 44 7.83 -0.91 6.63
C TYR A 44 8.89 -1.14 5.55
N SER A 45 8.76 -0.49 4.39
CA SER A 45 9.72 -0.63 3.29
C SER A 45 11.11 -0.13 3.66
N VAL A 46 11.21 1.02 4.34
CA VAL A 46 12.49 1.56 4.84
C VAL A 46 13.11 0.62 5.87
N PHE A 47 12.31 0.08 6.80
CA PHE A 47 12.78 -0.89 7.77
C PHE A 47 13.37 -2.14 7.10
N CYS A 48 12.68 -2.69 6.10
CA CYS A 48 13.18 -3.85 5.35
C CYS A 48 14.46 -3.51 4.59
N PHE A 49 14.50 -2.36 3.91
CA PHE A 49 15.67 -1.90 3.17
C PHE A 49 16.91 -1.78 4.07
N ILE A 50 16.76 -1.19 5.24
CA ILE A 50 17.86 -1.04 6.21
C ILE A 50 18.35 -2.42 6.66
N ILE A 51 17.45 -3.33 7.01
CA ILE A 51 17.81 -4.69 7.47
C ILE A 51 18.54 -5.48 6.38
N ASP A 52 18.07 -5.38 5.12
CA ASP A 52 18.70 -6.07 3.99
C ASP A 52 20.12 -5.56 3.74
N ASN A 53 20.33 -4.24 3.78
CA ASN A 53 21.66 -3.65 3.61
C ASN A 53 22.61 -4.00 4.77
N ILE A 54 22.12 -3.98 6.02
CA ILE A 54 22.89 -4.43 7.20
C ILE A 54 23.29 -5.89 7.03
N ASN A 55 22.38 -6.73 6.57
CA ASN A 55 22.64 -8.15 6.33
C ASN A 55 23.72 -8.38 5.27
N ILE A 56 23.66 -7.65 4.15
CA ILE A 56 24.68 -7.74 3.10
C ILE A 56 26.04 -7.29 3.64
N TYR A 57 26.10 -6.17 4.36
CA TYR A 57 27.35 -5.60 4.86
C TYR A 57 28.03 -6.48 5.92
N TYR A 58 27.26 -7.00 6.89
CA TYR A 58 27.78 -7.83 7.98
C TYR A 58 27.70 -9.34 7.70
N GLN A 59 27.23 -9.73 6.51
CA GLN A 59 27.01 -11.13 6.12
C GLN A 59 26.16 -11.91 7.14
N LEU A 60 25.09 -11.29 7.64
CA LEU A 60 24.28 -11.85 8.73
C LEU A 60 23.54 -13.14 8.34
N TYR A 61 23.36 -13.39 7.04
CA TYR A 61 22.79 -14.61 6.48
C TYR A 61 23.56 -15.87 6.86
N ASN A 62 24.84 -15.74 7.28
CA ASN A 62 25.63 -16.85 7.81
C ASN A 62 25.17 -17.31 9.20
N PHE A 63 24.39 -16.50 9.92
CA PHE A 63 23.87 -16.85 11.23
C PHE A 63 22.49 -17.51 11.12
N SER A 64 22.35 -18.69 11.70
CA SER A 64 21.11 -19.50 11.65
C SER A 64 19.89 -18.78 12.25
N PHE A 65 20.09 -17.84 13.18
CA PHE A 65 19.01 -17.09 13.82
C PHE A 65 18.57 -15.85 13.03
N TYR A 66 19.31 -15.41 12.01
CA TYR A 66 19.02 -14.15 11.31
C TYR A 66 17.66 -14.16 10.60
N TYR A 67 17.40 -15.14 9.73
CA TYR A 67 16.14 -15.25 9.00
C TYR A 67 14.92 -15.45 9.91
N PRO A 68 14.97 -16.30 10.96
CA PRO A 68 13.95 -16.35 12.02
C PRO A 68 13.58 -14.99 12.62
N ILE A 69 14.58 -14.21 13.03
CA ILE A 69 14.36 -12.90 13.64
C ILE A 69 13.79 -11.92 12.61
N LYS A 70 14.40 -11.83 11.42
CA LYS A 70 13.95 -10.95 10.33
C LYS A 70 12.49 -11.20 9.98
N ASN A 71 12.12 -12.45 9.71
CA ASN A 71 10.77 -12.82 9.29
C ASN A 71 9.77 -12.55 10.42
N SER A 72 10.12 -12.85 11.67
CA SER A 72 9.28 -12.56 12.83
C SER A 72 9.02 -11.05 12.99
N CYS A 73 10.05 -10.22 12.82
CA CYS A 73 9.91 -8.76 12.83
C CYS A 73 9.01 -8.26 11.69
N GLN A 74 9.18 -8.77 10.47
CA GLN A 74 8.36 -8.39 9.32
C GLN A 74 6.89 -8.77 9.49
N ILE A 75 6.60 -9.96 10.04
CA ILE A 75 5.25 -10.40 10.38
C ILE A 75 4.66 -9.50 11.47
N GLY A 76 5.41 -9.28 12.56
CA GLY A 76 4.99 -8.42 13.67
C GLY A 76 4.64 -7.01 13.22
N PHE A 77 5.47 -6.39 12.38
CA PHE A 77 5.23 -5.06 11.84
C PHE A 77 3.93 -5.00 11.02
N ASN A 78 3.72 -5.95 10.10
CA ASN A 78 2.50 -6.01 9.28
C ASN A 78 1.24 -6.17 10.16
N CYS A 79 1.27 -7.05 11.15
CA CYS A 79 0.17 -7.25 12.08
C CYS A 79 -0.15 -5.98 12.88
N ILE A 80 0.88 -5.32 13.43
CA ILE A 80 0.72 -4.07 14.18
C ILE A 80 0.13 -2.97 13.29
N LEU A 81 0.64 -2.83 12.07
CA LEU A 81 0.16 -1.85 11.10
C LEU A 81 -1.33 -2.04 10.80
N LEU A 82 -1.76 -3.28 10.53
CA LEU A 82 -3.18 -3.59 10.30
C LEU A 82 -4.07 -3.29 11.52
N ILE A 83 -3.61 -3.62 12.74
CA ILE A 83 -4.34 -3.30 13.97
C ILE A 83 -4.50 -1.79 14.14
N LEU A 84 -3.43 -1.02 13.93
CA LEU A 84 -3.46 0.43 14.04
C LEU A 84 -4.36 1.05 12.96
N LEU A 85 -4.31 0.54 11.73
CA LEU A 85 -5.15 0.98 10.63
C LEU A 85 -6.64 0.71 10.94
N TRP A 86 -6.98 -0.49 11.41
CA TRP A 86 -8.34 -0.84 11.80
C TRP A 86 -8.87 0.06 12.92
N LYS A 87 -8.04 0.36 13.93
CA LYS A 87 -8.37 1.33 14.98
C LYS A 87 -8.60 2.74 14.41
N SER A 88 -7.81 3.17 13.43
CA SER A 88 -7.98 4.46 12.76
C SER A 88 -9.31 4.55 12.02
N ILE A 89 -9.68 3.51 11.25
CA ILE A 89 -10.95 3.43 10.52
C ILE A 89 -12.16 3.50 11.47
N ASN A 90 -12.10 2.81 12.61
CA ASN A 90 -13.22 2.82 13.56
C ASN A 90 -13.39 4.16 14.31
N LYS A 91 -12.36 5.03 14.31
CA LYS A 91 -12.44 6.39 14.87
C LYS A 91 -13.06 7.41 13.92
N VAL A 92 -13.32 7.05 12.65
CA VAL A 92 -13.96 7.94 11.68
C VAL A 92 -15.41 8.20 12.09
N ILE A 93 -15.76 9.48 12.19
CA ILE A 93 -17.07 9.96 12.66
C ILE A 93 -18.12 9.78 11.56
N SER A 94 -17.79 10.16 10.31
CA SER A 94 -18.68 10.03 9.15
C SER A 94 -19.04 8.57 8.87
N LEU A 95 -20.34 8.28 8.80
CA LEU A 95 -20.85 6.94 8.50
C LEU A 95 -20.50 6.48 7.09
N GLN A 96 -20.55 7.38 6.11
CA GLN A 96 -20.30 7.06 4.71
C GLN A 96 -18.83 6.72 4.47
N GLU A 97 -17.91 7.57 4.93
CA GLU A 97 -16.47 7.34 4.81
C GLU A 97 -16.04 6.10 5.59
N ARG A 98 -16.60 5.89 6.79
CA ARG A 98 -16.31 4.69 7.58
C ARG A 98 -16.75 3.40 6.87
N LYS A 99 -17.91 3.37 6.21
CA LYS A 99 -18.36 2.22 5.41
C LYS A 99 -17.41 1.96 4.25
N PHE A 100 -17.06 3.01 3.51
CA PHE A 100 -16.08 2.92 2.41
C PHE A 100 -14.74 2.36 2.89
N LEU A 101 -14.21 2.90 4.00
CA LEU A 101 -12.93 2.51 4.57
C LEU A 101 -12.92 1.08 5.14
N LYS A 102 -14.03 0.61 5.71
CA LYS A 102 -14.15 -0.79 6.17
C LYS A 102 -14.06 -1.77 5.01
N THR A 103 -14.68 -1.46 3.88
CA THR A 103 -14.55 -2.28 2.66
C THR A 103 -13.15 -2.14 2.05
N TRP A 104 -12.60 -0.92 2.02
CA TRP A 104 -11.25 -0.66 1.55
C TRP A 104 -10.17 -1.41 2.34
N PHE A 105 -10.37 -1.65 3.64
CA PHE A 105 -9.42 -2.36 4.50
C PHE A 105 -9.03 -3.76 4.01
N ILE A 106 -9.84 -4.38 3.13
CA ILE A 106 -9.49 -5.64 2.46
C ILE A 106 -8.18 -5.50 1.67
N PHE A 107 -7.91 -4.37 1.01
CA PHE A 107 -6.71 -4.21 0.21
C PHE A 107 -5.41 -4.12 1.03
N PRO A 108 -5.31 -3.28 2.08
CA PRO A 108 -4.20 -3.33 3.04
C PRO A 108 -4.00 -4.72 3.63
N LEU A 109 -5.09 -5.42 3.99
CA LEU A 109 -5.03 -6.77 4.53
C LEU A 109 -4.43 -7.75 3.52
N LEU A 110 -4.83 -7.69 2.25
CA LEU A 110 -4.28 -8.53 1.18
C LEU A 110 -2.79 -8.25 0.97
N ILE A 111 -2.37 -6.97 0.88
CA ILE A 111 -0.96 -6.59 0.72
C ILE A 111 -0.12 -7.11 1.91
N SER A 112 -0.57 -6.90 3.14
CA SER A 112 0.13 -7.42 4.31
C SER A 112 0.13 -8.95 4.37
N SER A 113 -0.94 -9.62 3.93
CA SER A 113 -0.99 -11.08 3.87
C SER A 113 0.01 -11.66 2.88
N GLU A 114 0.23 -11.00 1.74
CA GLU A 114 1.26 -11.37 0.77
C GLU A 114 2.65 -11.28 1.39
N GLN A 115 2.96 -10.19 2.10
CA GLN A 115 4.26 -10.03 2.78
C GLN A 115 4.49 -11.09 3.86
N ILE A 116 3.45 -11.39 4.66
CA ILE A 116 3.48 -12.45 5.67
C ILE A 116 3.66 -13.82 5.01
N MET A 117 2.98 -14.08 3.89
CA MET A 117 3.12 -15.32 3.14
C MET A 117 4.56 -15.51 2.66
N SER A 118 5.23 -14.46 2.18
CA SER A 118 6.67 -14.48 1.86
C SER A 118 7.50 -15.05 3.01
N CYS A 119 7.26 -14.52 4.21
CA CYS A 119 8.02 -14.85 5.41
C CYS A 119 7.78 -16.28 5.89
N ILE A 120 6.60 -16.84 5.60
CA ILE A 120 6.24 -18.21 5.99
C ILE A 120 6.77 -19.21 4.97
N MET A 121 6.65 -18.90 3.68
CA MET A 121 7.05 -19.78 2.59
C MET A 121 8.55 -20.09 2.58
N THR A 122 9.39 -19.21 3.14
CA THR A 122 10.82 -19.50 3.38
C THR A 122 11.06 -20.75 4.23
N TYR A 123 10.12 -21.13 5.11
CA TYR A 123 10.23 -22.31 5.97
C TYR A 123 9.59 -23.57 5.38
N ILE A 124 8.66 -23.40 4.44
CA ILE A 124 7.90 -24.52 3.84
C ILE A 124 8.62 -25.00 2.58
N ASN A 125 8.90 -24.11 1.63
CA ASN A 125 9.54 -24.44 0.36
C ASN A 125 10.19 -23.19 -0.26
N ALA A 126 11.51 -23.05 -0.09
CA ALA A 126 12.28 -21.92 -0.58
C ALA A 126 12.31 -21.85 -2.12
N ASP A 127 12.26 -22.99 -2.83
CA ASP A 127 12.27 -23.02 -4.29
C ASP A 127 10.93 -22.53 -4.88
N PHE A 128 9.83 -22.87 -4.21
CA PHE A 128 8.51 -22.33 -4.55
C PHE A 128 8.45 -20.82 -4.31
N LEU A 129 9.03 -20.32 -3.21
CA LEU A 129 9.14 -18.90 -2.93
C LEU A 129 9.91 -18.18 -4.05
N PHE A 130 11.06 -18.71 -4.45
CA PHE A 130 11.89 -18.13 -5.50
C PHE A 130 11.11 -18.02 -6.82
N THR A 131 10.38 -19.07 -7.18
CA THR A 131 9.59 -19.11 -8.42
C THR A 131 8.40 -18.15 -8.37
N PHE A 132 7.65 -18.12 -7.25
CA PHE A 132 6.46 -17.28 -7.07
C PHE A 132 6.80 -15.78 -7.01
N TYR A 133 7.83 -15.42 -6.22
CA TYR A 133 8.24 -14.01 -6.08
C TYR A 133 8.94 -13.46 -7.32
N LEU A 134 9.67 -14.28 -8.09
CA LEU A 134 10.26 -13.81 -9.34
C LEU A 134 9.20 -13.54 -10.40
N THR A 135 8.17 -14.37 -10.49
CA THR A 135 7.26 -14.35 -11.63
C THR A 135 6.09 -13.39 -11.50
N PHE A 136 5.45 -13.21 -10.32
CA PHE A 136 4.17 -12.48 -10.30
C PHE A 136 4.09 -11.38 -9.23
N PRO A 137 4.02 -10.08 -9.61
CA PRO A 137 3.91 -8.98 -8.66
C PRO A 137 2.47 -8.83 -8.12
N MET A 138 2.05 -9.73 -7.22
CA MET A 138 0.69 -9.75 -6.67
C MET A 138 0.29 -8.43 -5.99
N SER A 139 1.22 -7.82 -5.26
CA SER A 139 1.02 -6.52 -4.61
C SER A 139 0.55 -5.42 -5.58
N MET A 140 1.07 -5.43 -6.82
CA MET A 140 0.68 -4.48 -7.85
C MET A 140 -0.73 -4.73 -8.38
N ILE A 141 -1.16 -5.99 -8.49
CA ILE A 141 -2.52 -6.33 -8.91
C ILE A 141 -3.52 -5.88 -7.85
N ILE A 142 -3.22 -6.18 -6.58
CA ILE A 142 -4.04 -5.73 -5.45
C ILE A 142 -4.14 -4.20 -5.46
N ASN A 143 -3.02 -3.50 -5.70
CA ASN A 143 -2.98 -2.06 -5.79
C ASN A 143 -3.82 -1.51 -6.97
N ILE A 144 -3.77 -2.13 -8.14
CA ILE A 144 -4.61 -1.74 -9.29
C ILE A 144 -6.10 -1.87 -8.98
N ILE A 145 -6.52 -3.00 -8.39
CA ILE A 145 -7.93 -3.22 -8.00
C ILE A 145 -8.34 -2.19 -6.92
N MET A 146 -7.47 -1.92 -5.96
CA MET A 146 -7.69 -0.89 -4.95
C MET A 146 -7.88 0.50 -5.58
N LEU A 147 -7.05 0.88 -6.55
CA LEU A 147 -7.17 2.16 -7.24
C LEU A 147 -8.48 2.27 -8.02
N PHE A 148 -8.94 1.19 -8.67
CA PHE A 148 -10.27 1.15 -9.29
C PHE A 148 -11.39 1.35 -8.27
N TYR A 149 -11.29 0.71 -7.11
CA TYR A 149 -12.25 0.88 -6.02
C TYR A 149 -12.28 2.32 -5.48
N ILE A 150 -11.12 2.96 -5.34
CA ILE A 150 -11.01 4.37 -4.93
C ILE A 150 -11.61 5.28 -6.02
N HIS A 151 -11.30 5.03 -7.29
CA HIS A 151 -11.86 5.79 -8.42
C HIS A 151 -13.39 5.68 -8.47
N TYR A 152 -13.95 4.49 -8.23
CA TYR A 152 -15.40 4.28 -8.21
C TYR A 152 -16.11 5.19 -7.19
N TYR A 153 -15.49 5.40 -6.03
CA TYR A 153 -16.04 6.24 -4.96
C TYR A 153 -15.82 7.74 -5.23
N ILE A 154 -14.60 8.15 -5.59
CA ILE A 154 -14.21 9.57 -5.69
C ILE A 154 -14.51 10.17 -7.06
N ARG A 155 -14.53 9.34 -8.12
CA ARG A 155 -14.79 9.74 -9.52
C ARG A 155 -13.80 10.75 -10.11
N GLN A 156 -12.60 10.86 -9.55
CA GLN A 156 -11.53 11.70 -10.09
C GLN A 156 -10.83 11.04 -11.29
N ARG A 157 -10.68 11.80 -12.39
CA ARG A 157 -10.04 11.33 -13.64
C ARG A 157 -8.55 11.03 -13.49
N TYR A 158 -7.84 11.75 -12.63
CA TYR A 158 -6.41 11.54 -12.38
C TYR A 158 -6.09 10.13 -11.87
N ILE A 159 -7.01 9.51 -11.12
CA ILE A 159 -6.84 8.14 -10.61
C ILE A 159 -6.81 7.14 -11.77
N LEU A 160 -7.54 7.37 -12.86
CA LEU A 160 -7.49 6.51 -14.06
C LEU A 160 -6.13 6.56 -14.75
N TRP A 161 -5.49 7.73 -14.81
CA TRP A 161 -4.13 7.86 -15.34
C TRP A 161 -3.13 7.08 -14.48
N ILE A 162 -3.24 7.19 -13.16
CA ILE A 162 -2.40 6.42 -12.22
C ILE A 162 -2.61 4.91 -12.43
N ILE A 163 -3.85 4.46 -12.59
CA ILE A 163 -4.17 3.06 -12.91
C ILE A 163 -3.48 2.62 -14.20
N GLY A 164 -3.60 3.41 -15.27
CA GLY A 164 -2.96 3.12 -16.56
C GLY A 164 -1.44 2.95 -16.43
N ILE A 165 -0.77 3.85 -15.70
CA ILE A 165 0.66 3.77 -15.43
C ILE A 165 1.02 2.48 -14.67
N ASN A 166 0.24 2.10 -13.64
CA ASN A 166 0.47 0.88 -12.88
C ASN A 166 0.29 -0.40 -13.74
N ILE A 167 -0.68 -0.41 -14.66
CA ILE A 167 -0.89 -1.52 -15.59
C ILE A 167 0.31 -1.66 -16.54
N VAL A 168 0.78 -0.55 -17.12
CA VAL A 168 1.96 -0.55 -18.01
C VAL A 168 3.19 -1.04 -17.26
N TYR A 169 3.41 -0.55 -16.03
CA TYR A 169 4.51 -1.01 -15.18
C TYR A 169 4.41 -2.50 -14.87
N LEU A 170 3.22 -3.02 -14.55
CA LEU A 170 3.01 -4.45 -14.25
C LEU A 170 3.36 -5.32 -15.47
N ILE A 171 2.86 -4.97 -16.65
CA ILE A 171 3.15 -5.71 -17.89
C ILE A 171 4.64 -5.68 -18.19
N PHE A 172 5.26 -4.50 -18.11
CA PHE A 172 6.69 -4.34 -18.36
C PHE A 172 7.54 -5.15 -17.37
N SER A 173 7.25 -5.04 -16.07
CA SER A 173 7.96 -5.77 -15.01
C SER A 173 7.85 -7.29 -15.19
N PHE A 174 6.65 -7.78 -15.53
CA PHE A 174 6.41 -9.20 -15.79
C PHE A 174 7.15 -9.73 -17.02
N LEU A 175 7.07 -9.01 -18.14
CA LEU A 175 7.77 -9.42 -19.37
C LEU A 175 9.29 -9.38 -19.17
N TYR A 176 9.80 -8.37 -18.48
CA TYR A 176 11.22 -8.22 -18.24
C TYR A 176 11.77 -9.27 -17.27
N SER A 177 11.00 -9.68 -16.25
CA SER A 177 11.42 -10.75 -15.34
C SER A 177 11.45 -12.13 -16.00
N ILE A 178 10.62 -12.38 -17.02
CA ILE A 178 10.67 -13.60 -17.84
C ILE A 178 11.84 -13.56 -18.83
N TYR A 179 12.09 -12.40 -19.45
CA TYR A 179 13.12 -12.24 -20.47
C TYR A 179 14.53 -12.30 -19.89
N PHE A 180 14.77 -11.66 -18.74
CA PHE A 180 16.12 -11.50 -18.20
C PHE A 180 16.88 -12.83 -17.96
N PRO A 181 16.29 -13.89 -17.39
CA PRO A 181 16.95 -15.19 -17.22
C PRO A 181 17.34 -15.89 -18.52
N THR A 182 16.73 -15.52 -19.66
CA THR A 182 17.03 -16.13 -20.97
C THR A 182 18.22 -15.50 -21.70
N LEU A 183 18.77 -14.41 -21.17
CA LEU A 183 19.91 -13.70 -21.75
C LEU A 183 21.22 -14.46 -21.47
N THR A 184 21.93 -14.82 -22.53
CA THR A 184 23.25 -15.49 -22.44
C THR A 184 24.41 -14.51 -22.23
N ASN A 185 24.27 -13.27 -22.70
CA ASN A 185 25.24 -12.19 -22.51
C ASN A 185 24.54 -10.98 -21.88
N ILE A 186 24.78 -10.74 -20.60
CA ILE A 186 24.13 -9.67 -19.84
C ILE A 186 25.02 -8.43 -19.88
N SER A 187 24.53 -7.35 -20.50
CA SER A 187 25.19 -6.04 -20.43
C SER A 187 25.03 -5.42 -19.03
N LEU A 188 25.96 -4.56 -18.62
CA LEU A 188 25.85 -3.82 -17.36
C LEU A 188 24.51 -3.06 -17.27
N PHE A 189 24.08 -2.45 -18.38
CA PHE A 189 22.81 -1.74 -18.46
C PHE A 189 21.61 -2.64 -18.16
N THR A 190 21.52 -3.81 -18.82
CA THR A 190 20.44 -4.77 -18.57
C THR A 190 20.41 -5.28 -17.14
N GLN A 191 21.58 -5.48 -16.52
CA GLN A 191 21.69 -5.90 -15.12
C GLN A 191 21.23 -4.78 -14.17
N THR A 192 21.63 -3.53 -14.42
CA THR A 192 21.20 -2.38 -13.61
C THR A 192 19.70 -2.11 -13.72
N LEU A 193 19.10 -2.30 -14.90
CA LEU A 193 17.65 -2.19 -15.06
C LEU A 193 16.91 -3.30 -14.30
N PHE A 194 17.41 -4.53 -14.34
CA PHE A 194 16.81 -5.65 -13.60
C PHE A 194 16.85 -5.41 -12.10
N SER A 195 18.00 -5.01 -11.56
CA SER A 195 18.12 -4.71 -10.13
C SER A 195 17.23 -3.55 -9.70
N LEU A 196 17.09 -2.51 -10.52
CA LEU A 196 16.15 -1.40 -10.24
C LEU A 196 14.70 -1.88 -10.17
N ILE A 197 14.25 -2.69 -11.14
CA ILE A 197 12.88 -3.22 -11.15
C ILE A 197 12.65 -4.11 -9.92
N ASP A 198 13.62 -4.94 -9.57
CA ASP A 198 13.55 -5.82 -8.41
C ASP A 198 13.49 -5.05 -7.08
N ILE A 199 14.27 -3.97 -6.94
CA ILE A 199 14.20 -3.06 -5.79
C ILE A 199 12.82 -2.40 -5.70
N ILE A 200 12.29 -1.88 -6.82
CA ILE A 200 10.97 -1.22 -6.85
C ILE A 200 9.88 -2.21 -6.42
N LYS A 201 9.96 -3.46 -6.88
CA LYS A 201 9.02 -4.53 -6.53
C LYS A 201 9.16 -4.95 -5.07
N THR A 202 10.37 -5.26 -4.62
CA THR A 202 10.66 -5.79 -3.28
C THR A 202 10.24 -4.81 -2.17
N TYR A 203 10.49 -3.52 -2.37
CA TYR A 203 10.16 -2.48 -1.37
C TYR A 203 8.82 -1.78 -1.64
N LEU A 204 7.97 -2.34 -2.49
CA LEU A 204 6.61 -1.84 -2.78
C LEU A 204 6.58 -0.36 -3.21
N ILE A 205 7.66 0.12 -3.85
CA ILE A 205 7.86 1.55 -4.15
C ILE A 205 6.75 2.04 -5.09
N ALA A 206 6.41 1.25 -6.11
CA ALA A 206 5.34 1.58 -7.05
C ALA A 206 3.98 1.75 -6.34
N CYS A 207 3.63 0.84 -5.41
CA CYS A 207 2.41 0.94 -4.61
C CYS A 207 2.43 2.18 -3.69
N ILE A 208 3.56 2.49 -3.05
CA ILE A 208 3.68 3.68 -2.20
C ILE A 208 3.47 4.95 -3.02
N LEU A 209 4.17 5.07 -4.16
CA LEU A 209 4.07 6.23 -5.04
C LEU A 209 2.66 6.41 -5.59
N SER A 210 2.02 5.34 -6.07
CA SER A 210 0.66 5.43 -6.62
C SER A 210 -0.34 5.92 -5.57
N ASN A 211 -0.26 5.41 -4.34
CA ASN A 211 -1.15 5.83 -3.27
C ASN A 211 -0.85 7.24 -2.77
N LEU A 212 0.42 7.65 -2.77
CA LEU A 212 0.83 9.01 -2.46
C LEU A 212 0.26 10.01 -3.46
N PHE A 213 0.36 9.73 -4.77
CA PHE A 213 -0.25 10.58 -5.79
C PHE A 213 -1.76 10.69 -5.60
N VAL A 214 -2.45 9.56 -5.33
CA VAL A 214 -3.89 9.57 -5.04
C VAL A 214 -4.22 10.49 -3.87
N VAL A 215 -3.49 10.41 -2.75
CA VAL A 215 -3.72 11.27 -1.57
C VAL A 215 -3.46 12.75 -1.86
N LEU A 216 -2.47 13.08 -2.68
CA LEU A 216 -2.19 14.46 -3.10
C LEU A 216 -3.35 15.03 -3.94
N TYR A 217 -3.86 14.27 -4.91
CA TYR A 217 -4.97 14.71 -5.76
C TYR A 217 -6.32 14.77 -5.04
N MET A 218 -6.55 13.92 -4.03
CA MET A 218 -7.71 14.05 -3.14
C MET A 218 -7.70 15.35 -2.32
N GLY A 219 -6.52 15.88 -1.99
CA GLY A 219 -6.38 17.09 -1.18
C GLY A 219 -6.55 18.40 -1.94
N GLY A 220 -6.43 18.38 -3.27
CA GLY A 220 -6.45 19.58 -4.12
C GLY A 220 -7.82 20.24 -4.26
N GLU A 221 -8.90 19.47 -4.24
CA GLU A 221 -10.27 19.99 -4.48
C GLU A 221 -10.83 20.85 -3.34
N ASN A 222 -10.24 20.81 -2.14
CA ASN A 222 -10.63 21.72 -1.05
C ASN A 222 -10.22 23.18 -1.31
N ASN A 223 -9.29 23.45 -2.25
CA ASN A 223 -8.86 24.80 -2.59
C ASN A 223 -9.57 25.40 -3.81
N GLU A 224 -10.24 24.59 -4.64
CA GLU A 224 -10.90 25.07 -5.86
C GLU A 224 -12.39 25.40 -5.66
N GLN A 225 -12.99 25.11 -4.50
CA GLN A 225 -14.38 25.48 -4.19
C GLN A 225 -14.53 26.89 -3.59
N HIS A 226 -13.48 27.72 -3.63
CA HIS A 226 -13.45 29.09 -3.10
C HIS A 226 -13.03 30.17 -4.11
N ILE A 227 -13.11 29.88 -5.42
CA ILE A 227 -12.99 30.89 -6.49
C ILE A 227 -14.32 30.96 -7.23
#